data_AF-A0A6A2Y800-F1
#
_entry.id   AF-A0A6A2Y800-F1
#
_cell.length_a   1.000
_cell.length_b   1.000
_cell.length_c   1.000
_cell.angle_alpha   90.00
_cell.angle_beta   90.00
_cell.angle_gamma   90.00
#
_symmetry.space_group_name_H-M   'P 1'
#
loop_
_entity.id
_entity.type
_entity.pdbx_description
1 polymer ?
#
loop_
_entity_poly.entity_id
_entity_poly.type
_entity_poly.pdbx_seq_one_letter_code
_entity_poly.pdbx_strand_id
1 'polypeptide(L)'
;MSSKPGKYEFPFKEEDIVPLDLNSVWEAMEECQNLGLTKSLGVSNLSCKKLQTILSTAKIPPAVNQVEMNPMWQQKKLRDFCKEKGIPVQAYSPLGAKGTAWGSDQLINSEILKEIAQAKVKSPAQDCLRWVYEQGVCVIVKSFNKERMKQNLDIFDWELSDDDLHKISQLPQCEGMQLNIFCPLMVLTGLFKTSGMERLEFFDSSCCSSSLIRNNK
;
A
#
# COMPACT_ATOMS: atom_id res chain seq x y z
N MET A 1 -17.43 1.59 -1.37
CA MET A 1 -17.72 3.01 -1.55
C MET A 1 -16.71 3.57 -2.52
N SER A 2 -17.16 4.41 -3.44
CA SER A 2 -16.39 5.20 -4.40
C SER A 2 -16.87 6.64 -4.30
N SER A 3 -16.21 7.58 -4.97
CA SER A 3 -16.73 8.95 -5.11
C SER A 3 -17.34 9.18 -6.50
N LYS A 4 -18.28 10.13 -6.63
CA LYS A 4 -18.82 10.59 -7.92
C LYS A 4 -17.70 11.17 -8.80
N PRO A 5 -17.75 11.06 -10.14
CA PRO A 5 -16.76 11.72 -10.99
C PRO A 5 -16.81 13.26 -10.81
N GLY A 6 -15.68 13.94 -10.61
CA GLY A 6 -15.67 15.41 -10.52
C GLY A 6 -14.49 16.03 -9.79
N LYS A 7 -14.64 17.30 -9.39
CA LYS A 7 -13.71 17.97 -8.47
C LYS A 7 -14.04 17.55 -7.04
N TYR A 8 -13.01 17.16 -6.29
CA TYR A 8 -13.16 16.68 -4.92
C TYR A 8 -12.65 17.71 -3.92
N GLU A 9 -13.40 17.88 -2.83
CA GLU A 9 -12.96 18.58 -1.62
C GLU A 9 -12.76 17.54 -0.52
N PHE A 10 -11.67 17.65 0.23
CA PHE A 10 -11.38 16.77 1.37
C PHE A 10 -11.73 17.49 2.68
N PRO A 11 -12.46 16.85 3.63
CA PRO A 11 -13.00 15.49 3.57
C PRO A 11 -14.17 15.35 2.59
N PHE A 12 -14.37 14.15 2.04
CA PHE A 12 -15.46 13.87 1.10
C PHE A 12 -16.83 14.12 1.75
N LYS A 13 -17.73 14.79 1.01
CA LYS A 13 -19.12 14.96 1.42
C LYS A 13 -19.84 13.62 1.27
N GLU A 14 -20.72 13.28 2.20
CA GLU A 14 -21.44 11.99 2.21
C GLU A 14 -22.26 11.78 0.93
N GLU A 15 -22.83 12.86 0.39
CA GLU A 15 -23.57 12.89 -0.88
C GLU A 15 -22.72 12.54 -2.11
N ASP A 16 -21.39 12.63 -2.02
CA ASP A 16 -20.46 12.28 -3.08
C ASP A 16 -20.01 10.82 -3.01
N ILE A 17 -20.39 10.09 -1.96
CA ILE A 17 -20.01 8.70 -1.76
C ILE A 17 -21.06 7.77 -2.38
N VAL A 18 -20.63 6.96 -3.35
CA VAL A 18 -21.48 6.00 -4.07
C VAL A 18 -21.06 4.55 -3.77
N PRO A 19 -21.97 3.56 -3.89
CA PRO A 19 -21.59 2.15 -3.85
C PRO A 19 -20.53 1.84 -4.92
N LEU A 20 -19.54 1.01 -4.55
CA LEU A 20 -18.52 0.54 -5.50
C LEU A 20 -18.88 -0.88 -5.91
N ASP A 21 -19.18 -1.07 -7.18
CA ASP A 21 -19.32 -2.40 -7.77
C ASP A 21 -17.93 -2.95 -8.13
N LEU A 22 -17.34 -3.69 -7.18
CA LEU A 22 -15.99 -4.22 -7.33
C LEU A 22 -15.84 -5.18 -8.52
N ASN A 23 -16.88 -5.97 -8.82
CA ASN A 23 -16.79 -7.00 -9.86
C ASN A 23 -16.78 -6.37 -11.25
N SER A 24 -17.70 -5.43 -11.51
CA SER A 24 -17.77 -4.74 -12.80
C SER A 24 -16.49 -3.94 -13.08
N VAL A 25 -15.93 -3.28 -12.06
CA VAL A 25 -14.68 -2.52 -12.28
C VAL A 25 -13.49 -3.47 -12.45
N TRP A 26 -13.42 -4.60 -11.74
CA TRP A 26 -12.36 -5.59 -11.95
C TRP A 26 -12.41 -6.21 -13.35
N GLU A 27 -13.60 -6.56 -13.84
CA GLU A 27 -13.78 -7.07 -15.21
C GLU A 27 -13.31 -6.07 -16.27
N ALA A 28 -13.61 -4.77 -16.09
CA ALA A 28 -13.10 -3.72 -16.97
C ALA A 28 -11.56 -3.58 -16.92
N MET A 29 -10.94 -3.85 -15.77
CA MET A 29 -9.48 -3.87 -15.63
C MET A 29 -8.84 -5.09 -16.30
N GLU A 30 -9.46 -6.26 -16.20
CA GLU A 30 -9.05 -7.47 -16.93
C GLU A 30 -9.04 -7.20 -18.44
N GLU A 31 -10.06 -6.50 -18.95
CA GLU A 31 -10.09 -6.11 -20.36
C GLU A 31 -8.96 -5.13 -20.73
N CYS A 32 -8.63 -4.16 -19.87
CA CYS A 32 -7.46 -3.30 -20.08
C CYS A 32 -6.16 -4.12 -20.23
N GLN A 33 -6.01 -5.21 -19.46
CA GLN A 33 -4.85 -6.09 -19.58
C GLN A 33 -4.89 -6.92 -20.87
N ASN A 34 -6.06 -7.45 -21.27
CA ASN A 34 -6.24 -8.18 -22.53
C ASN A 34 -5.90 -7.32 -23.76
N LEU A 35 -6.25 -6.04 -23.70
CA LEU A 35 -5.90 -5.04 -24.72
C LEU A 35 -4.41 -4.63 -24.69
N GLY A 36 -3.63 -5.15 -23.74
CA GLY A 36 -2.19 -4.88 -23.61
C GLY A 36 -1.86 -3.48 -23.05
N LEU A 37 -2.82 -2.80 -22.41
CA LEU A 37 -2.62 -1.46 -21.83
C LEU A 37 -1.85 -1.50 -20.52
N THR A 38 -1.84 -2.66 -19.85
CA THR A 38 -1.09 -2.91 -18.62
C THR A 38 -0.51 -4.32 -18.63
N LYS A 39 0.56 -4.53 -17.84
CA LYS A 39 1.20 -5.84 -17.67
C LYS A 39 0.57 -6.64 -16.54
N SER A 40 0.10 -5.98 -15.49
CA SER A 40 -0.43 -6.62 -14.29
C SER A 40 -1.50 -5.76 -13.62
N LEU A 41 -2.39 -6.43 -12.90
CA LEU A 41 -3.50 -5.83 -12.18
C LEU A 41 -3.34 -6.07 -10.70
N GLY A 42 -3.51 -5.04 -9.89
CA GLY A 42 -3.45 -5.10 -8.44
C GLY A 42 -4.61 -4.36 -7.81
N VAL A 43 -4.71 -4.48 -6.50
CA VAL A 43 -5.71 -3.82 -5.68
C VAL A 43 -5.03 -3.10 -4.53
N SER A 44 -5.71 -2.13 -3.94
CA SER A 44 -5.24 -1.43 -2.75
C SER A 44 -6.37 -1.25 -1.74
N ASN A 45 -6.04 -1.36 -0.46
CA ASN A 45 -6.98 -1.13 0.65
C ASN A 45 -8.20 -2.08 0.61
N LEU A 46 -8.03 -3.29 0.08
CA LEU A 46 -9.06 -4.32 0.12
C LEU A 46 -8.88 -5.23 1.32
N SER A 47 -9.96 -5.37 2.09
CA SER A 47 -10.07 -6.36 3.17
C SER A 47 -10.28 -7.76 2.61
N CYS A 48 -10.09 -8.80 3.43
CA CYS A 48 -10.27 -10.19 3.01
C CYS A 48 -11.67 -10.44 2.40
N LYS A 49 -12.73 -9.80 2.93
CA LYS A 49 -14.09 -9.93 2.38
C LYS A 49 -14.18 -9.38 0.96
N LYS A 50 -13.58 -8.21 0.70
CA LYS A 50 -13.61 -7.59 -0.64
C LYS A 50 -12.71 -8.34 -1.63
N LEU A 51 -11.56 -8.83 -1.18
CA LEU A 51 -10.72 -9.73 -1.98
C LEU A 51 -11.49 -11.00 -2.36
N GLN A 52 -12.20 -11.61 -1.41
CA GLN A 52 -13.02 -12.79 -1.67
C GLN A 52 -14.13 -12.51 -2.70
N THR A 53 -14.72 -11.31 -2.69
CA THR A 53 -15.68 -10.88 -3.71
C THR A 53 -15.05 -10.89 -5.10
N ILE A 54 -13.90 -10.22 -5.29
CA ILE A 54 -13.20 -10.19 -6.59
C ILE A 54 -12.79 -11.60 -7.02
N LEU A 55 -12.17 -12.38 -6.11
CA LEU A 55 -11.71 -13.74 -6.39
C LEU A 55 -12.82 -14.71 -6.78
N SER A 56 -14.08 -14.40 -6.47
CA SER A 56 -15.21 -15.27 -6.84
C SER A 56 -15.58 -15.19 -8.32
N THR A 57 -15.18 -14.13 -9.01
CA THR A 57 -15.51 -13.89 -10.43
C THR A 57 -14.30 -13.57 -11.31
N ALA A 58 -13.14 -13.23 -10.71
CA ALA A 58 -11.94 -12.84 -11.44
C ALA A 58 -11.43 -13.96 -12.36
N LYS A 59 -11.19 -13.62 -13.62
CA LYS A 59 -10.47 -14.46 -14.59
C LYS A 59 -8.96 -14.33 -14.41
N ILE A 60 -8.51 -13.13 -13.99
CA ILE A 60 -7.14 -12.81 -13.67
C ILE A 60 -7.09 -12.39 -12.20
N PRO A 61 -6.48 -13.18 -11.30
CA PRO A 61 -6.42 -12.84 -9.88
C PRO A 61 -5.54 -11.59 -9.67
N PRO A 62 -5.79 -10.78 -8.62
CA PRO A 62 -4.94 -9.65 -8.29
C PRO A 62 -3.49 -10.09 -8.05
N ALA A 63 -2.54 -9.46 -8.75
CA ALA A 63 -1.11 -9.72 -8.62
C ALA A 63 -0.51 -9.14 -7.34
N VAL A 64 -1.21 -8.20 -6.68
CA VAL A 64 -0.77 -7.58 -5.42
C VAL A 64 -1.97 -6.98 -4.70
N ASN A 65 -1.95 -6.98 -3.36
CA ASN A 65 -2.79 -6.11 -2.54
C ASN A 65 -1.91 -5.13 -1.76
N GLN A 66 -1.99 -3.85 -2.12
CA GLN A 66 -1.25 -2.78 -1.46
C GLN A 66 -2.05 -2.24 -0.26
N VAL A 67 -1.48 -2.25 0.95
CA VAL A 67 -2.19 -1.82 2.17
C VAL A 67 -1.26 -1.10 3.15
N GLU A 68 -1.83 -0.31 4.06
CA GLU A 68 -1.08 0.21 5.20
C GLU A 68 -0.58 -0.97 6.01
N MET A 69 0.72 -1.02 6.24
CA MET A 69 1.33 -2.03 7.10
C MET A 69 2.63 -1.52 7.70
N ASN A 70 2.75 -1.67 9.01
CA ASN A 70 3.92 -1.28 9.80
C ASN A 70 3.94 -2.08 11.13
N PRO A 71 4.99 -1.99 11.97
CA PRO A 71 5.04 -2.73 13.24
C PRO A 71 3.85 -2.52 14.20
N MET A 72 3.17 -1.37 14.14
CA MET A 72 1.94 -1.08 14.90
C MET A 72 0.66 -1.38 14.13
N TRP A 73 0.71 -1.67 12.83
CA TRP A 73 -0.44 -2.12 12.06
C TRP A 73 -0.05 -3.34 11.22
N GLN A 74 -0.09 -4.51 11.86
CA GLN A 74 0.62 -5.68 11.34
C GLN A 74 -0.17 -6.47 10.31
N GLN A 75 -1.48 -6.23 10.21
CA GLN A 75 -2.37 -6.81 9.20
C GLN A 75 -2.37 -8.35 9.17
N LYS A 76 -2.07 -9.04 10.28
CA LYS A 76 -1.81 -10.50 10.30
C LYS A 76 -2.88 -11.31 9.56
N LYS A 77 -4.16 -11.08 9.88
CA LYS A 77 -5.29 -11.78 9.25
C LYS A 77 -5.33 -11.58 7.73
N LEU A 78 -5.08 -10.35 7.26
CA LEU A 78 -5.07 -10.04 5.84
C LEU A 78 -3.86 -10.69 5.14
N ARG A 79 -2.68 -10.64 5.76
CA ARG A 79 -1.48 -11.29 5.21
C ARG A 79 -1.65 -12.79 5.07
N ASP A 80 -2.19 -13.45 6.10
CA ASP A 80 -2.43 -14.90 6.09
C ASP A 80 -3.41 -15.27 4.97
N PHE A 81 -4.51 -14.52 4.82
CA PHE A 81 -5.46 -14.69 3.72
C PHE A 81 -4.81 -14.48 2.35
N CYS A 82 -4.08 -13.38 2.16
CA CYS A 82 -3.39 -13.08 0.91
C CYS A 82 -2.36 -14.16 0.55
N LYS A 83 -1.59 -14.66 1.52
CA LYS A 83 -0.65 -15.77 1.35
C LYS A 83 -1.34 -17.05 0.90
N GLU A 84 -2.47 -17.41 1.51
CA GLU A 84 -3.27 -18.58 1.12
C GLU A 84 -3.78 -18.46 -0.33
N LYS A 85 -4.16 -17.25 -0.76
CA LYS A 85 -4.64 -16.98 -2.12
C LYS A 85 -3.55 -16.72 -3.15
N GLY A 86 -2.27 -16.78 -2.75
CA GLY A 86 -1.15 -16.49 -3.64
C GLY A 86 -1.09 -15.01 -4.09
N ILE A 87 -1.61 -14.09 -3.28
CA ILE A 87 -1.61 -12.64 -3.54
C ILE A 87 -0.50 -12.01 -2.68
N PRO A 88 0.60 -11.53 -3.26
CA PRO A 88 1.60 -10.76 -2.52
C PRO A 88 0.99 -9.52 -1.86
N VAL A 89 1.43 -9.21 -0.64
CA VAL A 89 1.11 -7.95 0.03
C VAL A 89 2.22 -6.93 -0.26
N GLN A 90 1.84 -5.69 -0.47
CA GLN A 90 2.76 -4.56 -0.57
C GLN A 90 2.40 -3.51 0.49
N ALA A 91 3.34 -3.20 1.37
CA ALA A 91 3.15 -2.25 2.46
C ALA A 91 3.43 -0.82 2.00
N TYR A 92 2.44 0.07 2.16
CA TYR A 92 2.69 1.51 2.21
C TYR A 92 2.70 2.02 3.67
N SER A 93 3.23 3.23 3.85
CA SER A 93 3.42 3.87 5.16
C SER A 93 4.11 2.99 6.21
N PRO A 94 5.22 2.30 5.86
CA PRO A 94 5.94 1.47 6.82
C PRO A 94 6.54 2.27 8.00
N LEU A 95 6.62 3.60 7.86
CA LEU A 95 7.13 4.53 8.87
C LEU A 95 6.03 5.39 9.54
N GLY A 96 4.76 4.96 9.47
CA GLY A 96 3.65 5.64 10.14
C GLY A 96 3.16 6.92 9.45
N ALA A 97 3.57 7.16 8.19
CA ALA A 97 3.14 8.31 7.38
C ALA A 97 3.41 9.70 8.01
N LYS A 98 4.46 9.84 8.83
CA LYS A 98 4.87 11.11 9.46
C LYS A 98 4.75 12.30 8.50
N GLY A 99 4.00 13.32 8.92
CA GLY A 99 3.80 14.58 8.19
C GLY A 99 2.62 14.57 7.20
N THR A 100 1.83 13.50 7.13
CA THR A 100 0.50 13.53 6.47
C THR A 100 -0.61 13.82 7.48
N ALA A 101 -1.80 14.18 6.99
CA ALA A 101 -2.96 14.49 7.84
C ALA A 101 -3.48 13.31 8.67
N TRP A 102 -3.13 12.07 8.27
CA TRP A 102 -3.56 10.82 8.89
C TRP A 102 -2.40 10.02 9.49
N GLY A 103 -1.17 10.53 9.37
CA GLY A 103 0.03 9.87 9.87
C GLY A 103 0.30 10.19 11.34
N SER A 104 1.18 9.39 11.94
CA SER A 104 1.59 9.53 13.33
C SER A 104 3.07 9.22 13.52
N ASP A 105 3.69 9.97 14.42
CA ASP A 105 5.09 9.77 14.81
C ASP A 105 5.26 8.71 15.90
N GLN A 106 4.14 8.17 16.43
CA GLN A 106 4.16 7.19 17.52
C GLN A 106 5.03 5.97 17.19
N LEU A 107 5.06 5.55 15.92
CA LEU A 107 5.84 4.40 15.49
C LEU A 107 7.33 4.64 15.71
N ILE A 108 7.84 5.71 15.10
CA ILE A 108 9.27 6.06 15.12
C ILE A 108 9.71 6.47 16.54
N ASN A 109 8.79 6.96 17.36
CA ASN A 109 9.06 7.35 18.74
C ASN A 109 8.83 6.23 19.76
N SER A 110 8.43 5.03 19.34
CA SER A 110 8.23 3.87 20.23
C SER A 110 9.53 3.51 20.95
N GLU A 111 9.48 3.40 22.28
CA GLU A 111 10.63 3.01 23.10
C GLU A 111 11.15 1.61 22.73
N ILE A 112 10.24 0.68 22.40
CA ILE A 112 10.60 -0.66 21.94
C ILE A 112 11.46 -0.58 20.66
N LEU A 113 11.05 0.24 19.68
CA LEU A 113 11.80 0.37 18.43
C LEU A 113 13.12 1.14 18.62
N LYS A 114 13.20 2.07 19.58
CA LYS A 114 14.47 2.74 19.92
C LYS A 114 15.45 1.78 20.59
N GLU A 115 14.98 0.91 21.48
CA GLU A 115 15.80 -0.10 22.15
C GLU A 115 16.40 -1.08 21.12
N ILE A 116 15.56 -1.61 20.22
CA ILE A 116 16.00 -2.51 19.14
C ILE A 116 17.01 -1.81 18.23
N ALA A 117 16.70 -0.57 17.82
CA ALA A 117 17.58 0.22 16.95
C ALA A 117 18.96 0.43 17.58
N GLN A 118 19.00 0.74 18.88
CA GLN A 118 20.24 0.93 19.62
C GLN A 118 21.05 -0.37 19.69
N ALA A 119 20.41 -1.50 20.01
CA ALA A 119 21.07 -2.81 20.10
C ALA A 119 21.67 -3.23 18.75
N LYS A 120 21.02 -2.89 17.64
CA LYS A 120 21.48 -3.22 16.28
C LYS A 120 22.39 -2.17 15.65
N VAL A 121 22.59 -1.03 16.30
CA VAL A 121 23.30 0.13 15.73
C VAL A 121 22.66 0.57 14.41
N LYS A 122 21.32 0.58 14.38
CA LYS A 122 20.49 1.00 13.25
C LYS A 122 19.55 2.12 13.69
N SER A 123 18.71 2.60 12.77
CA SER A 123 17.67 3.57 13.08
C SER A 123 16.31 2.90 13.27
N PRO A 124 15.37 3.48 14.05
CA PRO A 124 14.01 2.94 14.17
C PRO A 124 13.29 2.78 12.82
N ALA A 125 13.62 3.63 11.85
CA ALA A 125 13.10 3.52 10.49
C ALA A 125 13.60 2.24 9.79
N GLN A 126 14.89 1.91 9.92
CA GLN A 126 15.47 0.68 9.39
C GLN A 126 14.85 -0.56 10.04
N ASP A 127 14.60 -0.53 11.35
CA ASP A 127 13.90 -1.64 12.05
C ASP A 127 12.48 -1.84 11.53
N CYS A 128 11.72 -0.76 11.30
CA CYS A 128 10.39 -0.86 10.72
C CYS A 128 10.42 -1.50 9.33
N LEU A 129 11.35 -1.05 8.47
CA LEU A 129 11.48 -1.58 7.10
C LEU A 129 11.96 -3.03 7.10
N ARG A 130 12.94 -3.36 7.95
CA ARG A 130 13.45 -4.72 8.13
C ARG A 130 12.33 -5.65 8.63
N TRP A 131 11.54 -5.20 9.59
CA TRP A 131 10.43 -5.98 10.10
C TRP A 131 9.45 -6.33 8.98
N VAL A 132 9.01 -5.35 8.17
CA VAL A 132 8.08 -5.62 7.05
C VAL A 132 8.71 -6.60 6.04
N TYR A 133 10.00 -6.44 5.73
CA TYR A 133 10.73 -7.35 4.85
C TYR A 133 10.72 -8.80 5.37
N GLU A 134 10.98 -9.02 6.66
CA GLU A 134 10.95 -10.35 7.28
C GLU A 134 9.56 -11.00 7.32
N GLN A 135 8.49 -10.20 7.21
CA GLN A 135 7.14 -10.74 7.04
C GLN A 135 6.88 -11.27 5.61
N GLY A 136 7.87 -11.20 4.72
CA GLY A 136 7.74 -11.58 3.31
C GLY A 136 6.91 -10.58 2.50
N VAL A 137 6.87 -9.31 2.93
CA VAL A 137 6.04 -8.25 2.34
C VAL A 137 6.91 -7.25 1.57
N CYS A 138 6.46 -6.86 0.37
CA CYS A 138 7.13 -5.83 -0.41
C CYS A 138 6.93 -4.45 0.23
N VAL A 139 7.98 -3.63 0.33
CA VAL A 139 7.92 -2.34 1.03
C VAL A 139 7.99 -1.18 0.05
N ILE A 140 7.09 -0.20 0.19
CA ILE A 140 7.21 1.11 -0.46
C ILE A 140 7.42 2.16 0.61
N VAL A 141 8.60 2.80 0.58
CA VAL A 141 8.95 3.90 1.48
C VAL A 141 9.33 5.15 0.69
N LYS A 142 8.73 6.27 1.06
CA LYS A 142 9.00 7.58 0.45
C LYS A 142 10.11 8.30 1.21
N SER A 143 11.05 8.90 0.47
CA SER A 143 11.96 9.91 0.99
C SER A 143 12.40 10.86 -0.13
N PHE A 144 12.57 12.13 0.20
CA PHE A 144 13.27 13.11 -0.67
C PHE A 144 14.70 13.39 -0.19
N ASN A 145 15.09 12.84 0.97
CA ASN A 145 16.41 13.01 1.53
C ASN A 145 17.30 11.82 1.08
N LYS A 146 18.43 12.14 0.43
CA LYS A 146 19.36 11.16 -0.15
C LYS A 146 19.95 10.20 0.88
N GLU A 147 20.31 10.70 2.06
CA GLU A 147 20.88 9.84 3.11
C GLU A 147 19.83 8.90 3.69
N ARG A 148 18.59 9.38 3.89
CA ARG A 148 17.48 8.48 4.27
C ARG A 148 17.18 7.44 3.19
N MET A 149 17.27 7.79 1.91
CA MET A 149 17.10 6.80 0.83
C MET A 149 18.15 5.70 0.90
N LYS A 150 19.42 6.04 1.16
CA LYS A 150 20.48 5.04 1.37
C LYS A 150 20.21 4.18 2.60
N GLN A 151 19.85 4.80 3.74
CA GLN A 151 19.51 4.08 4.98
C GLN A 151 18.34 3.11 4.79
N ASN A 152 17.30 3.53 4.05
CA ASN A 152 16.14 2.70 3.76
C ASN A 152 16.49 1.45 2.92
N LEU A 153 17.59 1.49 2.15
CA LEU A 153 18.09 0.35 1.38
C LEU A 153 19.05 -0.54 2.20
N ASP A 154 19.65 -0.02 3.27
CA ASP A 154 20.55 -0.72 4.19
C ASP A 154 19.76 -1.53 5.25
N ILE A 155 18.95 -2.48 4.78
CA ILE A 155 18.10 -3.36 5.61
C ILE A 155 18.31 -4.86 5.33
N PHE A 156 19.14 -5.21 4.35
CA PHE A 156 19.25 -6.60 3.87
C PHE A 156 20.39 -7.39 4.54
N ASP A 157 21.43 -6.70 5.03
CA ASP A 157 22.66 -7.32 5.54
C ASP A 157 22.63 -7.68 7.05
N TRP A 158 21.45 -7.63 7.67
CA TRP A 158 21.23 -7.91 9.09
C TRP A 158 19.78 -8.31 9.34
N GLU A 159 19.50 -8.97 10.46
CA GLU A 159 18.17 -9.49 10.79
C GLU A 159 17.68 -9.10 12.20
N LEU A 160 16.37 -9.13 12.40
CA LEU A 160 15.75 -9.05 13.72
C LEU A 160 15.87 -10.41 14.40
N SER A 161 16.18 -10.41 15.70
CA SER A 161 16.19 -11.63 16.49
C SER A 161 14.76 -12.04 16.87
N ASP A 162 14.59 -13.28 17.31
CA ASP A 162 13.29 -13.75 17.81
C ASP A 162 12.77 -12.89 18.98
N ASP A 163 13.66 -12.37 19.83
CA ASP A 163 13.30 -11.44 20.91
C ASP A 163 12.82 -10.10 20.36
N ASP A 164 13.50 -9.55 19.35
CA ASP A 164 13.08 -8.31 18.69
C ASP A 164 11.69 -8.47 18.05
N LEU A 165 11.48 -9.58 17.34
CA LEU A 165 10.19 -9.93 16.73
C LEU A 165 9.11 -10.12 17.78
N HIS A 166 9.43 -10.75 18.91
CA HIS A 166 8.52 -10.89 20.04
C HIS A 166 8.15 -9.52 20.63
N LYS A 167 9.12 -8.64 20.90
CA LYS A 167 8.88 -7.27 21.38
C LYS A 167 7.99 -6.47 20.41
N ILE A 168 8.27 -6.53 19.11
CA ILE A 168 7.45 -5.88 18.08
C ILE A 168 6.02 -6.43 18.07
N SER A 169 5.84 -7.74 18.26
CA SER A 169 4.50 -8.35 18.30
C SER A 169 3.62 -7.82 19.43
N GLN A 170 4.21 -7.26 20.49
CA GLN A 170 3.50 -6.68 21.63
C GLN A 170 3.11 -5.21 21.43
N LEU A 171 3.52 -4.57 20.32
CA LEU A 171 3.12 -3.20 20.04
C LEU A 171 1.60 -3.09 19.88
N PRO A 172 0.95 -2.10 20.52
CA PRO A 172 -0.48 -1.85 20.36
C PRO A 172 -0.85 -1.68 18.89
N GLN A 173 -1.89 -2.38 18.44
CA GLN A 173 -2.35 -2.27 17.07
C GLN A 173 -3.08 -0.94 16.85
N CYS A 174 -2.56 -0.11 15.95
CA CYS A 174 -3.09 1.20 15.61
C CYS A 174 -3.09 1.38 14.10
N GLU A 175 -4.28 1.42 13.51
CA GLU A 175 -4.49 1.79 12.11
C GLU A 175 -4.37 3.32 11.99
N GLY A 176 -3.40 3.81 11.21
CA GLY A 176 -3.26 5.25 10.97
C GLY A 176 -4.36 5.78 10.05
N MET A 177 -4.60 5.07 8.95
CA MET A 177 -5.61 5.43 7.96
C MET A 177 -6.99 4.85 8.31
N GLN A 178 -7.89 5.68 8.83
CA GLN A 178 -9.29 5.26 8.91
C GLN A 178 -9.87 5.10 7.49
N LEU A 179 -10.40 3.90 7.18
CA LEU A 179 -10.97 3.53 5.87
C LEU A 179 -12.07 4.48 5.33
N ASN A 180 -12.58 5.42 6.13
CA ASN A 180 -13.52 6.46 5.70
C ASN A 180 -12.84 7.61 4.93
N ILE A 181 -11.51 7.70 4.98
CA ILE A 181 -10.72 8.79 4.41
C ILE A 181 -10.28 8.49 2.97
N PHE A 182 -10.15 7.20 2.60
CA PHE A 182 -9.72 6.79 1.26
C PHE A 182 -10.65 5.72 0.68
N CYS A 183 -11.18 5.98 -0.51
CA CYS A 183 -11.91 4.95 -1.26
C CYS A 183 -10.96 3.79 -1.62
N PRO A 184 -11.43 2.53 -1.66
CA PRO A 184 -10.64 1.42 -2.18
C PRO A 184 -10.18 1.77 -3.59
N LEU A 185 -8.88 1.70 -3.81
CA LEU A 185 -8.28 1.99 -5.09
C LEU A 185 -7.91 0.68 -5.76
N MET A 186 -8.12 0.60 -7.06
CA MET A 186 -7.57 -0.49 -7.83
C MET A 186 -6.33 0.01 -8.55
N VAL A 187 -5.26 -0.77 -8.47
CA VAL A 187 -3.92 -0.36 -8.86
C VAL A 187 -3.60 -1.02 -10.18
N LEU A 188 -3.37 -0.21 -11.20
CA LEU A 188 -2.78 -0.67 -12.45
C LEU A 188 -1.26 -0.59 -12.29
N THR A 189 -0.55 -1.71 -12.47
CA THR A 189 0.91 -1.72 -12.48
C THR A 189 1.40 -2.22 -13.84
N GLY A 190 2.01 -1.32 -14.61
CA GLY A 190 2.55 -1.67 -15.91
C GLY A 190 3.06 -0.45 -16.69
N LEU A 191 4.19 -0.62 -17.37
CA LEU A 191 4.64 0.31 -18.41
C LEU A 191 3.53 0.47 -19.44
N PHE A 192 2.87 1.62 -19.47
CA PHE A 192 2.05 2.01 -20.60
C PHE A 192 2.95 2.03 -21.83
N LYS A 193 2.52 1.40 -22.93
CA LYS A 193 3.06 1.74 -24.25
C LYS A 193 2.55 3.15 -24.61
N THR A 194 3.05 4.17 -23.92
CA THR A 194 3.06 5.52 -24.49
C THR A 194 4.30 5.58 -25.35
N SER A 195 4.11 5.74 -26.65
CA SER A 195 5.20 6.09 -27.56
C SER A 195 5.85 7.39 -27.07
N GLY A 196 6.94 7.29 -26.28
CA GLY A 196 7.80 8.41 -25.94
C GLY A 196 8.04 8.75 -24.45
N MET A 197 7.65 7.95 -23.46
CA MET A 197 7.98 8.24 -22.05
C MET A 197 8.62 7.04 -21.32
N GLU A 198 9.93 7.14 -21.07
CA GLU A 198 10.70 6.22 -20.21
C GLU A 198 10.46 6.50 -18.72
N ARG A 199 9.25 6.26 -18.22
CA ARG A 199 8.98 6.35 -16.78
C ARG A 199 8.04 5.24 -16.31
N LEU A 200 8.46 4.49 -15.29
CA LEU A 200 7.55 3.66 -14.49
C LEU A 200 6.63 4.63 -13.73
N GLU A 201 5.43 4.86 -14.27
CA GLU A 201 4.38 5.55 -13.55
C GLU A 201 3.52 4.51 -12.82
N PHE A 202 3.61 4.52 -11.49
CA PHE A 202 2.62 3.87 -10.64
C PHE A 202 1.39 4.78 -10.61
N PHE A 203 0.27 4.32 -11.17
CA PHE A 203 -1.01 5.00 -11.02
C PHE A 203 -1.54 4.76 -9.61
N ASP A 204 -1.11 5.62 -8.69
CA ASP A 204 -1.83 5.84 -7.43
C ASP A 204 -2.99 6.80 -7.73
N SER A 205 -4.22 6.29 -7.65
CA SER A 205 -5.43 7.09 -7.88
C SER A 205 -5.68 8.13 -6.76
N SER A 206 -4.84 8.19 -5.73
CA SER A 206 -4.73 9.37 -4.86
C SER A 206 -4.34 10.64 -5.62
N CYS A 207 -3.74 10.49 -6.80
CA CYS A 207 -3.15 11.58 -7.58
C CYS A 207 -3.89 11.87 -8.89
N CYS A 208 -5.12 11.36 -9.09
CA CYS A 208 -5.99 11.79 -10.18
C CYS A 208 -6.55 13.21 -9.93
N SER A 209 -5.67 14.20 -9.86
CA SER A 209 -6.01 15.58 -10.23
C SER A 209 -5.90 15.71 -11.75
N SER A 210 -7.03 15.44 -12.43
CA SER A 210 -7.45 16.20 -13.61
C SER A 210 -6.39 16.51 -14.66
N SER A 211 -5.93 15.58 -15.53
CA SER A 211 -5.20 16.02 -16.75
C SER A 211 -4.94 15.02 -17.89
N LEU A 212 -5.57 13.85 -18.02
CA LEU A 212 -5.19 12.92 -19.13
C LEU A 212 -6.32 12.33 -19.99
N ILE A 213 -7.50 12.94 -20.01
CA ILE A 213 -8.48 12.69 -21.10
C ILE A 213 -8.91 14.04 -21.69
N ARG A 214 -8.06 14.63 -22.52
CA ARG A 214 -8.55 15.48 -23.61
C ARG A 214 -8.61 14.63 -24.85
N ASN A 215 -9.84 14.31 -25.27
CA ASN A 215 -10.13 13.70 -26.56
C ASN A 215 -9.53 14.56 -27.67
N ASN A 216 -8.76 13.95 -28.56
CA ASN A 216 -8.49 14.51 -29.88
C ASN A 216 -9.81 14.54 -30.67
N LYS A 217 -10.34 15.76 -30.83
CA LYS A 217 -11.11 16.18 -32.00
C LYS A 217 -10.56 17.52 -32.45
#